data_AF-A0A5J4UZ27-F1
#
_entry.id   AF-A0A5J4UZ27-F1
#
_cell.length_a   1.000
_cell.length_b   1.000
_cell.length_c   1.000
_cell.angle_alpha   90.00
_cell.angle_beta   90.00
_cell.angle_gamma   90.00
#
_symmetry.space_group_name_H-M   'P 1'
#
loop_
_entity.id
_entity.type
_entity.pdbx_description
1 polymer ?
#
loop_
_entity_poly.entity_id
_entity_poly.type
_entity_poly.pdbx_seq_one_letter_code
_entity_poly.pdbx_strand_id
1 'polypeptide(L)'
;NKDATELIAQLRAVHSKSQKEEGFQDLRFYGLDLINGKITDNLKAGVLEPVAVKLTALSLATDAAATILRVDDHIKVEPEQQPGQQ
;
A
#
# COMPACT_ATOMS: atom_id res chain seq x y z
N ASN A 1 1.40 -20.26 -9.70
CA ASN A 1 0.78 -19.27 -8.81
C ASN A 1 1.46 -19.43 -7.45
N LYS A 2 2.43 -18.57 -7.11
CA LYS A 2 3.07 -18.63 -5.79
C LYS A 2 2.15 -17.94 -4.79
N ASP A 3 1.99 -18.51 -3.61
CA ASP A 3 1.08 -17.98 -2.60
C ASP A 3 1.58 -16.61 -2.13
N ALA A 4 0.74 -15.58 -2.23
CA ALA A 4 1.06 -14.23 -1.77
C ALA A 4 1.43 -14.23 -0.27
N THR A 5 0.80 -15.10 0.51
CA THR A 5 1.06 -15.28 1.93
C THR A 5 2.49 -15.75 2.18
N GLU A 6 2.98 -16.68 1.37
CA GLU A 6 4.33 -17.22 1.48
C GLU A 6 5.38 -16.14 1.15
N LEU A 7 5.18 -15.39 0.07
CA LEU A 7 6.10 -14.31 -0.32
C LEU A 7 6.16 -13.20 0.73
N ILE A 8 5.02 -12.82 1.32
CA ILE A 8 4.97 -11.83 2.38
C ILE A 8 5.66 -12.37 3.64
N ALA A 9 5.47 -13.64 4.00
CA ALA A 9 6.13 -14.24 5.16
C ALA A 9 7.66 -14.23 5.01
N GLN A 10 8.18 -14.59 3.83
CA GLN A 10 9.61 -14.52 3.52
C GLN A 10 10.14 -13.08 3.60
N LEU A 11 9.42 -12.12 3.01
CA LEU A 11 9.81 -10.71 3.04
C LEU A 11 9.85 -10.17 4.48
N ARG A 12 8.83 -10.50 5.30
CA ARG A 12 8.78 -10.10 6.71
C ARG A 12 9.93 -10.68 7.53
N ALA A 13 10.33 -11.93 7.27
CA ALA A 13 11.48 -12.53 7.95
C ALA A 13 12.78 -11.76 7.65
N VAL A 14 12.99 -11.41 6.38
CA VAL A 14 14.15 -10.61 5.93
C VAL A 14 14.15 -9.21 6.53
N HIS A 15 13.01 -8.51 6.54
CA HIS A 15 12.88 -7.19 7.17
C HIS A 15 13.06 -7.25 8.68
N SER A 16 12.52 -8.27 9.36
CA SER A 16 12.73 -8.46 10.80
C SER A 16 14.21 -8.69 11.12
N LYS A 17 14.94 -9.40 10.26
CA LYS A 17 16.39 -9.59 10.41
C LYS A 17 17.12 -8.26 10.31
N SER A 18 16.78 -7.44 9.30
CA SER A 18 17.32 -6.08 9.15
C SER A 18 17.19 -5.25 10.43
N GLN A 19 16.04 -5.34 11.11
CA GLN A 19 15.74 -4.50 12.27
C GLN A 19 16.41 -4.99 13.57
N LYS A 20 16.73 -6.28 13.68
CA LYS A 20 17.16 -6.92 14.93
C LYS A 20 18.64 -7.26 14.97
N GLU A 21 19.25 -7.54 13.82
CA GLU A 21 20.62 -8.02 13.74
C GLU A 21 21.54 -6.94 13.14
N GLU A 22 22.63 -6.63 13.83
CA GLU A 22 23.68 -5.78 13.29
C GLU A 22 24.35 -6.45 12.07
N GLY A 23 24.77 -5.65 11.10
CA GLY A 23 25.35 -6.13 9.85
C GLY A 23 24.34 -6.52 8.74
N PHE A 24 23.03 -6.54 9.03
CA PHE A 24 22.00 -6.90 8.04
C PHE A 24 21.11 -5.73 7.60
N GLN A 25 21.56 -4.48 7.76
CA GLN A 25 20.73 -3.28 7.57
C GLN A 25 20.26 -3.06 6.14
N ASP A 26 20.98 -3.58 5.15
CA ASP A 26 20.61 -3.49 3.75
C ASP A 26 19.40 -4.36 3.39
N LEU A 27 19.05 -5.34 4.24
CA LEU A 27 17.88 -6.19 4.02
C LEU A 27 16.56 -5.39 4.03
N ARG A 28 16.54 -4.18 4.59
CA ARG A 28 15.39 -3.25 4.49
C ARG A 28 15.00 -2.89 3.05
N PHE A 29 15.94 -3.01 2.11
CA PHE A 29 15.71 -2.68 0.69
C PHE A 29 15.13 -3.84 -0.11
N TYR A 30 14.93 -5.00 0.51
CA TYR A 30 14.25 -6.10 -0.17
C TYR A 30 12.78 -5.77 -0.40
N GLY A 31 12.27 -6.15 -1.56
CA GLY A 31 10.87 -6.05 -1.96
C GLY A 31 10.43 -7.29 -2.74
N LEU A 32 9.35 -7.13 -3.53
CA LEU A 32 8.73 -8.21 -4.28
C LEU A 32 9.01 -8.08 -5.78
N ASP A 33 9.54 -9.14 -6.36
CA ASP A 33 9.58 -9.37 -7.81
C ASP A 33 8.34 -10.19 -8.19
N LEU A 34 7.35 -9.51 -8.76
CA LEU A 34 6.07 -10.12 -9.16
C LEU A 34 6.16 -10.88 -10.48
N ILE A 35 7.21 -10.63 -11.29
CA ILE A 35 7.41 -11.31 -12.57
C ILE A 35 7.93 -12.73 -12.30
N ASN A 36 8.93 -12.86 -11.44
CA ASN A 36 9.53 -14.15 -11.08
C ASN A 36 8.93 -14.76 -9.80
N GLY A 37 8.07 -14.01 -9.12
CA GLY A 37 7.42 -14.39 -7.87
C GLY A 37 8.43 -14.69 -6.75
N LYS A 38 9.34 -13.77 -6.46
CA LYS A 38 10.35 -13.95 -5.40
C LYS A 38 10.59 -12.64 -4.68
N ILE A 39 11.21 -12.71 -3.50
CA ILE A 39 11.78 -11.50 -2.90
C ILE A 39 13.07 -11.12 -3.64
N THR A 40 13.32 -9.83 -3.81
CA THR A 40 14.53 -9.33 -4.48
C THR A 40 15.02 -8.06 -3.79
N ASP A 41 16.30 -7.77 -3.93
CA ASP A 41 16.87 -6.49 -3.52
C ASP A 41 16.43 -5.40 -4.52
N ASN A 42 15.54 -4.51 -4.09
CA ASN A 42 14.99 -3.48 -4.98
C ASN A 42 16.01 -2.41 -5.31
N LEU A 43 16.96 -2.13 -4.40
CA LEU A 43 18.02 -1.16 -4.63
C LEU A 43 18.93 -1.64 -5.78
N LYS A 44 19.35 -2.91 -5.74
CA LYS A 44 20.14 -3.51 -6.83
C LYS A 44 19.35 -3.67 -8.13
N ALA A 45 18.04 -3.89 -8.05
CA ALA A 45 17.17 -3.97 -9.22
C ALA A 45 16.82 -2.59 -9.83
N GLY A 46 17.25 -1.49 -9.21
CA GLY A 46 16.94 -0.13 -9.67
C GLY A 46 15.47 0.28 -9.45
N VAL A 47 14.75 -0.45 -8.60
CA VAL A 47 13.35 -0.19 -8.26
C VAL A 47 13.31 0.77 -7.09
N LEU A 48 13.28 2.07 -7.39
CA LEU A 48 13.28 3.16 -6.42
C LEU A 48 12.02 4.00 -6.53
N GLU A 49 11.58 4.54 -5.40
CA GLU A 49 10.42 5.43 -5.34
C GLU A 49 10.79 6.74 -4.63
N PRO A 50 10.32 7.90 -5.10
CA PRO A 50 10.57 9.16 -4.43
C PRO A 50 9.91 9.22 -3.05
N VAL A 51 10.65 9.67 -2.04
CA VAL A 51 10.15 9.81 -0.67
C VAL A 51 8.90 10.70 -0.60
N ALA A 52 8.88 11.79 -1.37
CA ALA A 52 7.74 12.72 -1.42
C ALA A 52 6.44 12.01 -1.81
N VAL A 53 6.49 11.12 -2.80
CA VAL A 53 5.31 10.37 -3.27
C VAL A 53 4.78 9.44 -2.18
N LYS A 54 5.66 8.72 -1.47
CA LYS A 54 5.26 7.84 -0.36
C LYS A 54 4.65 8.61 0.82
N LEU A 55 5.24 9.74 1.20
CA LEU A 55 4.74 10.57 2.31
C LEU A 55 3.36 11.15 1.99
N THR A 56 3.20 11.75 0.80
CA THR A 56 1.92 12.31 0.37
C THR A 56 0.84 11.23 0.28
N ALA A 57 1.16 10.06 -0.28
CA ALA A 57 0.21 8.95 -0.36
C ALA A 57 -0.28 8.49 1.02
N LEU A 58 0.62 8.33 1.99
CA LEU A 58 0.25 7.92 3.36
C LEU A 58 -0.59 8.98 4.08
N SER A 59 -0.23 10.27 3.93
CA SER A 59 -0.99 11.37 4.54
C SER A 59 -2.42 11.42 3.98
N LEU A 60 -2.56 11.44 2.66
CA LEU A 60 -3.87 11.52 2.00
C LEU A 60 -4.73 10.29 2.30
N ALA A 61 -4.14 9.09 2.31
CA ALA A 61 -4.86 7.87 2.66
C ALA A 61 -5.36 7.91 4.11
N THR A 62 -4.55 8.41 5.04
CA THR A 62 -4.91 8.54 6.46
C THR A 62 -6.05 9.55 6.65
N ASP A 63 -5.96 10.72 6.03
CA ASP A 63 -6.98 11.76 6.12
C ASP A 63 -8.31 11.32 5.49
N ALA A 64 -8.24 10.66 4.33
CA ALA A 64 -9.41 10.11 3.67
C ALA A 64 -10.06 9.00 4.51
N ALA A 65 -9.27 8.07 5.05
CA ALA A 65 -9.79 7.00 5.91
C ALA A 65 -10.43 7.56 7.18
N ALA A 66 -9.79 8.52 7.84
CA ALA A 66 -10.35 9.19 9.01
C ALA A 66 -11.66 9.93 8.68
N THR A 67 -11.73 10.57 7.51
CA THR A 67 -12.94 11.25 7.03
C THR A 67 -14.07 10.26 6.78
N ILE A 68 -13.79 9.17 6.08
CA ILE A 68 -14.79 8.13 5.77
C ILE A 68 -15.33 7.48 7.05
N LEU A 69 -14.46 7.16 8.02
CA LEU A 69 -14.87 6.57 9.29
C LEU A 69 -15.69 7.51 10.19
N ARG A 70 -15.62 8.84 9.96
CA ARG A 70 -16.40 9.84 10.70
C ARG A 70 -17.79 10.07 10.15
N VAL A 71 -18.10 9.61 8.94
CA VAL A 71 -19.45 9.71 8.37
C VAL A 71 -20.35 8.75 9.13
N ASP A 72 -21.30 9.31 9.88
CA ASP A 72 -22.33 8.56 10.61
C ASP A 72 -23.59 8.35 9.75
N ASP A 73 -23.98 9.35 8.95
CA ASP A 73 -25.17 9.30 8.10
C ASP A 73 -24.90 9.67 6.64
N HIS A 74 -25.70 9.08 5.74
CA HIS A 74 -25.74 9.48 4.34
C HIS A 74 -27.19 9.74 3.91
N ILE A 75 -27.46 10.92 3.37
CA ILE A 75 -28.78 11.29 2.85
C ILE A 75 -28.76 11.11 1.34
N LYS A 76 -29.67 10.30 0.80
CA LYS A 76 -29.92 10.19 -0.64
C LYS A 76 -31.14 11.04 -0.99
N VAL A 77 -30.97 11.96 -1.91
CA VAL A 77 -32.06 12.76 -2.48
C VAL A 77 -32.37 12.19 -3.86
N GLU A 78 -33.61 11.78 -4.10
CA GLU A 78 -34.04 11.43 -5.45
C GLU A 78 -34.12 12.71 -6.30
N PRO A 79 -33.65 12.68 -7.55
CA PRO A 79 -33.73 13.84 -8.43
C PRO A 79 -35.20 14.26 -8.61
N GLU A 80 -35.45 15.58 -8.58
CA GLU A 80 -36.79 16.12 -8.82
C GLU A 80 -37.34 15.65 -10.17
N GLN A 81 -38.52 15.03 -10.14
CA GLN A 81 -39.27 14.78 -11.37
C GLN A 81 -39.69 16.12 -11.95
N GLN A 82 -39.06 16.52 -13.05
CA GLN A 82 -39.44 17.74 -13.77
C GLN A 82 -40.92 17.62 -14.16
N PRO A 83 -41.77 18.61 -13.84
CA PRO A 83 -43.16 18.61 -14.28
C PRO A 83 -43.24 18.74 -15.81
N GLY A 84 -43.60 17.64 -16.48
CA GLY A 84 -44.16 17.66 -17.83
C GLY A 84 -43.21 17.29 -18.98
N GLN A 85 -43.16 16.00 -19.31
CA GLN A 85 -43.31 15.58 -20.72
C GLN A 85 -44.61 14.78 -20.77
N GLN A 86 -45.71 15.48 -21.04
CA GLN A 86 -46.92 14.91 -21.63
C GLN A 86 -46.81 15.08 -23.14
#